data_AF-A0A291PJJ4-F1
#
_entry.id   AF-A0A291PJJ4-F1
#
_cell.length_a   1.000
_cell.length_b   1.000
_cell.length_c   1.000
_cell.angle_alpha   90.00
_cell.angle_beta   90.00
_cell.angle_gamma   90.00
#
_symmetry.space_group_name_H-M   'P 1'
#
loop_
_entity.id
_entity.type
_entity.pdbx_description
1 polymer ?
#
loop_
_entity_poly.entity_id
_entity_poly.type
_entity_poly.pdbx_seq_one_letter_code
_entity_poly.pdbx_strand_id
1 'polypeptide(L)'
;MSRTVNDQLEISADHGIKLSFAARAQELLMNHQMIVVNIGEETAYAEGSPPSALRPFSSRHYQRGSRLTGNNLLLVDLDVIPKKMSCVKQLGWKEFKLDPATNGYGELWKSPRIKIGTIPIDLDIITMPQKGNLGSRLFTVYANFWFASAGSHCGIHDKHDFLEIHTQLYGVGIMQKFRSQKYNSIIEQDILAPGTTTSEPFCSEIAEGEFSYPFHQYFAETDCVWMALEYFLI
;
A
#
# COMPACT_ATOMS: atom_id res chain seq x y z
N MET A 1 -34.82 12.46 -9.51
CA MET A 1 -34.05 11.24 -9.19
C MET A 1 -32.67 11.40 -9.81
N SER A 2 -31.70 11.89 -9.03
CA SER A 2 -30.30 11.99 -9.47
C SER A 2 -29.72 10.58 -9.43
N ARG A 3 -29.27 10.03 -10.55
CA ARG A 3 -28.46 8.81 -10.55
C ARG A 3 -27.11 9.19 -9.93
N THR A 4 -26.82 8.70 -8.74
CA THR A 4 -25.47 8.72 -8.16
C THR A 4 -24.56 7.99 -9.14
N VAL A 5 -23.65 8.73 -9.77
CA VAL A 5 -22.61 8.15 -10.64
C VAL A 5 -21.43 7.82 -9.74
N ASN A 6 -21.29 6.54 -9.41
CA ASN A 6 -20.07 6.02 -8.81
C ASN A 6 -19.27 5.36 -9.94
N ASP A 7 -18.09 5.90 -10.24
CA ASP A 7 -17.14 5.28 -11.17
C ASP A 7 -16.33 4.24 -10.40
N GLN A 8 -17.01 3.19 -9.96
CA GLN A 8 -16.42 2.07 -9.24
C GLN A 8 -16.17 0.91 -10.21
N LEU A 9 -14.92 0.50 -10.32
CA LEU A 9 -14.49 -0.69 -11.02
C LEU A 9 -14.15 -1.78 -10.01
N GLU A 10 -14.84 -2.91 -10.08
CA GLU A 10 -14.40 -4.10 -9.34
C GLU A 10 -13.16 -4.67 -10.04
N ILE A 11 -12.07 -4.79 -9.28
CA ILE A 11 -10.81 -5.35 -9.74
C ILE A 11 -10.61 -6.64 -8.92
N SER A 12 -11.32 -7.69 -9.29
CA SER A 12 -11.11 -9.02 -8.70
C SER A 12 -9.98 -9.73 -9.46
N ALA A 13 -9.03 -10.29 -8.73
CA ALA A 13 -8.05 -11.20 -9.29
C ALA A 13 -8.29 -12.59 -8.69
N ASP A 14 -8.19 -13.66 -9.49
CA ASP A 14 -8.38 -15.07 -9.08
C ASP A 14 -7.33 -15.60 -8.07
N HIS A 15 -6.64 -14.69 -7.37
CA HIS A 15 -5.46 -14.94 -6.55
C HIS A 15 -5.75 -14.68 -5.06
N GLY A 16 -7.02 -14.81 -4.66
CA GLY A 16 -7.49 -14.65 -3.28
C GLY A 16 -7.47 -13.21 -2.79
N ILE A 17 -7.55 -12.24 -3.71
CA ILE A 17 -7.59 -10.82 -3.39
C ILE A 17 -8.76 -10.23 -4.16
N LYS A 18 -9.68 -9.61 -3.43
CA LYS A 18 -10.78 -8.84 -4.00
C LYS A 18 -10.56 -7.37 -3.72
N LEU A 19 -10.40 -6.60 -4.81
CA LEU A 19 -10.20 -5.16 -4.77
C LEU A 19 -11.33 -4.47 -5.52
N SER A 20 -11.59 -3.23 -5.15
CA SER A 20 -12.36 -2.32 -5.97
C SER A 20 -11.69 -0.96 -5.98
N PHE A 21 -11.66 -0.33 -7.15
CA PHE A 21 -11.18 1.03 -7.31
C PHE A 21 -12.34 1.97 -7.58
N ALA A 22 -12.46 3.02 -6.79
CA ALA A 22 -13.41 4.09 -7.00
C ALA A 22 -12.66 5.36 -7.38
N ALA A 23 -12.69 5.70 -8.68
CA ALA A 23 -12.07 6.93 -9.17
C ALA A 23 -12.79 8.16 -8.59
N ARG A 24 -14.13 8.09 -8.54
CA ARG A 24 -15.00 9.07 -7.88
C ARG A 24 -16.14 8.37 -7.17
N ALA A 25 -16.30 8.69 -5.89
CA ALA A 25 -17.32 8.16 -5.02
C ALA A 25 -18.14 9.30 -4.40
N GLN A 26 -19.35 9.49 -4.90
CA GLN A 26 -20.33 10.34 -4.23
C GLN A 26 -20.91 9.65 -2.99
N GLU A 27 -21.00 8.32 -3.02
CA GLU A 27 -21.38 7.50 -1.88
C GLU A 27 -20.92 6.04 -2.08
N LEU A 28 -19.91 5.60 -1.34
CA LEU A 28 -19.49 4.19 -1.27
C LEU A 28 -20.05 3.55 -0.01
N LEU A 29 -20.93 2.57 -0.18
CA LEU A 29 -21.42 1.74 0.91
C LEU A 29 -20.50 0.53 1.10
N MET A 30 -19.96 0.36 2.32
CA MET A 30 -19.15 -0.80 2.65
C MET A 30 -20.05 -2.04 2.82
N ASN A 31 -19.98 -2.98 1.89
CA ASN A 31 -20.79 -4.20 1.96
C ASN A 31 -20.24 -5.23 2.96
N HIS A 32 -18.94 -5.17 3.23
CA HIS A 32 -18.18 -6.09 4.07
C HIS A 32 -17.25 -5.27 4.98
N GLN A 33 -16.50 -5.93 5.87
CA GLN A 33 -15.39 -5.27 6.55
C GLN A 33 -14.24 -5.07 5.56
N MET A 34 -13.80 -3.83 5.39
CA MET A 34 -12.81 -3.49 4.37
C MET A 34 -11.71 -2.60 4.95
N ILE A 35 -10.52 -2.69 4.40
CA ILE A 35 -9.54 -1.60 4.50
C ILE A 35 -9.75 -0.72 3.27
N VAL A 36 -9.96 0.57 3.50
CA VAL A 36 -10.01 1.56 2.42
C VAL A 36 -8.70 2.34 2.46
N VAL A 37 -8.01 2.36 1.32
CA VAL A 37 -6.77 3.10 1.11
C VAL A 37 -7.07 4.28 0.20
N ASN A 38 -6.76 5.48 0.67
CA ASN A 38 -6.78 6.67 -0.15
C ASN A 38 -5.46 6.74 -0.91
N ILE A 39 -5.52 6.52 -2.23
CA ILE A 39 -4.34 6.50 -3.09
C ILE A 39 -4.10 7.84 -3.80
N GLY A 40 -4.89 8.87 -3.48
CA GLY A 40 -4.78 10.21 -4.05
C GLY A 40 -4.57 11.30 -3.01
N GLU A 41 -4.71 12.54 -3.47
CA GLU A 41 -4.28 13.76 -2.76
C GLU A 41 -5.40 14.45 -1.98
N GLU A 42 -6.63 14.04 -2.22
CA GLU A 42 -7.81 14.65 -1.59
C GLU A 42 -8.22 13.85 -0.37
N THR A 43 -8.60 14.54 0.71
CA THR A 43 -9.16 13.87 1.89
C THR A 43 -10.53 13.28 1.57
N ALA A 44 -10.71 12.00 1.86
CA ALA A 44 -12.00 11.33 1.83
C ALA A 44 -12.69 11.41 3.19
N TYR A 45 -14.02 11.25 3.20
CA TYR A 45 -14.82 11.39 4.42
C TYR A 45 -15.75 10.21 4.60
N ALA A 46 -15.73 9.64 5.80
CA ALA A 46 -16.76 8.72 6.24
C ALA A 46 -17.87 9.46 6.97
N GLU A 47 -19.10 8.99 6.79
CA GLU A 47 -20.27 9.53 7.47
C GLU A 47 -20.12 9.46 9.00
N GLY A 48 -20.73 10.42 9.70
CA GLY A 48 -20.64 10.55 11.14
C GLY A 48 -20.92 11.99 11.59
N SER A 49 -21.02 12.18 12.90
CA SER A 49 -21.10 13.51 13.50
C SER A 49 -20.12 13.61 14.69
N PRO A 50 -18.94 14.26 14.50
CA PRO A 50 -18.45 14.83 13.25
C PRO A 50 -18.05 13.75 12.20
N PRO A 51 -18.01 14.08 10.90
CA PRO A 51 -17.48 13.18 9.88
C PRO A 51 -16.03 12.78 10.18
N SER A 52 -15.66 11.55 9.83
CA SER A 52 -14.30 11.04 10.02
C SER A 52 -13.48 11.20 8.74
N ALA A 53 -12.33 11.88 8.82
CA ALA A 53 -11.44 12.07 7.68
C ALA A 53 -10.52 10.84 7.45
N LEU A 54 -10.35 10.48 6.17
CA LEU A 54 -9.33 9.60 5.65
C LEU A 54 -8.37 10.43 4.79
N ARG A 55 -7.18 10.70 5.34
CA ARG A 55 -6.19 11.61 4.74
C ARG A 55 -5.61 11.04 3.44
N PRO A 56 -5.02 11.89 2.60
CA PRO A 56 -4.23 11.44 1.45
C PRO A 56 -3.23 10.37 1.83
N PHE A 57 -2.99 9.41 0.92
CA PHE A 57 -1.96 8.37 1.07
C PHE A 57 -2.02 7.61 2.41
N SER A 58 -3.23 7.41 2.94
CA SER A 58 -3.47 6.72 4.21
C SER A 58 -4.58 5.69 4.09
N SER A 59 -4.70 4.82 5.09
CA SER A 59 -5.78 3.82 5.13
C SER A 59 -6.48 3.77 6.47
N ARG A 60 -7.65 3.12 6.47
CA ARG A 60 -8.42 2.82 7.67
C ARG A 60 -9.32 1.61 7.47
N HIS A 61 -9.60 0.91 8.57
CA HIS A 61 -10.65 -0.09 8.64
C HIS A 61 -12.03 0.54 8.67
N TYR A 62 -12.91 0.03 7.82
CA TYR A 62 -14.33 0.36 7.83
C TYR A 62 -15.17 -0.88 8.04
N GLN A 63 -16.22 -0.71 8.84
CA GLN A 63 -17.17 -1.76 9.13
C GLN A 63 -18.22 -1.85 8.03
N ARG A 64 -18.87 -3.01 7.93
CA ARG A 64 -20.03 -3.17 7.07
C ARG A 64 -21.08 -2.11 7.42
N GLY A 65 -21.61 -1.45 6.39
CA GLY A 65 -22.61 -0.40 6.52
C GLY A 65 -22.05 1.02 6.60
N SER A 66 -20.74 1.21 6.80
CA SER A 66 -20.12 2.54 6.71
C SER A 66 -20.29 3.13 5.31
N ARG A 67 -20.50 4.46 5.23
CA ARG A 67 -20.54 5.20 3.96
C ARG A 67 -19.36 6.16 3.85
N LEU A 68 -18.74 6.18 2.68
CA LEU A 68 -17.61 7.06 2.38
C LEU A 68 -17.86 7.89 1.12
N THR A 69 -17.27 9.08 1.09
CA THR A 69 -17.17 9.93 -0.11
C THR A 69 -15.72 10.29 -0.36
N GLY A 70 -15.33 10.44 -1.62
CA GLY A 70 -13.95 10.78 -1.97
C GLY A 70 -13.59 10.37 -3.39
N ASN A 71 -12.35 10.63 -3.78
CA ASN A 71 -11.79 10.26 -5.07
C ASN A 71 -10.60 9.31 -4.84
N ASN A 72 -10.30 8.49 -5.85
CA ASN A 72 -9.14 7.58 -5.85
C ASN A 72 -9.05 6.71 -4.59
N LEU A 73 -10.13 5.99 -4.30
CA LEU A 73 -10.19 5.06 -3.16
C LEU A 73 -10.01 3.62 -3.65
N LEU A 74 -9.07 2.91 -3.03
CA LEU A 74 -8.87 1.48 -3.21
C LEU A 74 -9.46 0.73 -2.01
N LEU A 75 -10.39 -0.17 -2.27
CA LEU A 75 -11.12 -0.94 -1.26
C LEU A 75 -10.59 -2.37 -1.29
N VAL A 76 -10.12 -2.86 -0.14
CA VAL A 76 -9.62 -4.23 0.03
C VAL A 76 -10.58 -5.02 0.90
N ASP A 77 -11.14 -6.08 0.35
CA ASP A 77 -12.00 -7.01 1.09
C ASP A 77 -11.17 -7.95 1.96
N LEU A 78 -11.40 -7.93 3.27
CA LEU A 78 -10.59 -8.66 4.25
C LEU A 78 -11.03 -10.11 4.45
N ASP A 79 -12.24 -10.44 4.00
CA ASP A 79 -12.82 -11.76 4.20
C ASP A 79 -12.11 -12.82 3.34
N VAL A 80 -11.51 -12.39 2.24
CA VAL A 80 -10.87 -13.28 1.25
C VAL A 80 -9.34 -13.32 1.32
N ILE A 81 -8.70 -12.48 2.14
CA ILE A 81 -7.23 -12.37 2.20
C ILE A 81 -6.59 -13.69 2.67
N PRO A 82 -5.56 -14.21 1.98
CA PRO A 82 -4.90 -15.46 2.34
C PRO A 82 -3.93 -15.27 3.52
N LYS A 83 -4.36 -15.67 4.71
CA LYS A 83 -3.63 -15.45 5.98
C LYS A 83 -2.57 -16.52 6.31
N LYS A 84 -2.32 -17.46 5.39
CA LYS A 84 -1.41 -18.61 5.60
C LYS A 84 -0.62 -18.90 4.33
N MET A 85 0.62 -19.35 4.51
CA MET A 85 1.51 -19.73 3.39
C MET A 85 0.86 -20.77 2.46
N SER A 86 0.19 -21.78 3.03
CA SER A 86 -0.47 -22.83 2.24
C SER A 86 -1.52 -22.25 1.29
N CYS A 87 -2.23 -21.20 1.70
CA CYS A 87 -3.25 -20.55 0.89
C CYS A 87 -2.61 -19.75 -0.25
N VAL A 88 -1.60 -18.91 0.02
CA VAL A 88 -0.94 -18.13 -1.04
C VAL A 88 -0.30 -19.02 -2.11
N LYS A 89 0.27 -20.16 -1.71
CA LYS A 89 0.81 -21.16 -2.64
C LYS A 89 -0.27 -21.77 -3.54
N GLN A 90 -1.44 -22.11 -2.98
CA GLN A 90 -2.58 -22.63 -3.75
C GLN A 90 -3.17 -21.58 -4.70
N LEU A 91 -3.13 -20.31 -4.31
CA LEU A 91 -3.57 -19.17 -5.11
C LEU A 91 -2.55 -18.73 -6.18
N GLY A 92 -1.46 -19.49 -6.35
CA GLY A 92 -0.48 -19.28 -7.41
C GLY A 92 0.50 -18.13 -7.19
N TRP A 93 0.57 -17.58 -5.97
CA TRP A 93 1.59 -16.59 -5.60
C TRP A 93 2.97 -17.21 -5.80
N LYS A 94 3.94 -16.38 -6.18
CA LYS A 94 5.30 -16.82 -6.48
C LYS A 94 6.20 -16.55 -5.30
N GLU A 95 6.99 -17.55 -4.93
CA GLU A 95 8.07 -17.38 -3.97
C GLU A 95 9.05 -16.33 -4.51
N PHE A 96 9.30 -15.29 -3.72
CA PHE A 96 10.31 -14.30 -3.98
C PHE A 96 11.56 -14.72 -3.22
N LYS A 97 12.56 -15.21 -3.95
CA LYS A 97 13.81 -15.66 -3.34
C LYS A 97 14.58 -14.46 -2.81
N LEU A 98 14.71 -14.38 -1.50
CA LEU A 98 15.50 -13.37 -0.82
C LEU A 98 16.97 -13.54 -1.17
N ASP A 99 17.61 -12.45 -1.61
CA ASP A 99 19.04 -12.43 -1.87
C ASP A 99 19.80 -12.37 -0.53
N PRO A 100 20.66 -13.35 -0.20
CA PRO A 100 21.48 -13.30 1.01
C PRO A 100 22.34 -12.03 1.11
N ALA A 101 22.72 -11.41 0.00
CA ALA A 101 23.47 -10.16 -0.01
C ALA A 101 22.68 -9.00 0.61
N THR A 102 21.35 -9.03 0.56
CA THR A 102 20.47 -8.02 1.18
C THR A 102 20.26 -8.26 2.67
N ASN A 103 20.88 -9.29 3.25
CA ASN A 103 20.52 -9.82 4.57
C ASN A 103 19.03 -10.20 4.63
N GLY A 104 18.46 -10.71 3.54
CA GLY A 104 17.12 -11.27 3.54
C GLY A 104 17.14 -12.70 4.09
N TYR A 105 16.19 -13.03 4.95
CA TYR A 105 15.94 -14.43 5.35
C TYR A 105 14.47 -14.65 5.68
N GLY A 106 14.00 -15.89 5.51
CA GLY A 106 12.61 -16.28 5.75
C GLY A 106 11.86 -16.60 4.46
N GLU A 107 10.54 -16.67 4.54
CA GLU A 107 9.68 -17.02 3.41
C GLU A 107 8.95 -15.77 2.94
N LEU A 108 9.14 -15.40 1.67
CA LEU A 108 8.49 -14.25 1.07
C LEU A 108 7.78 -14.68 -0.22
N TRP A 109 6.51 -14.31 -0.35
CA TRP A 109 5.67 -14.67 -1.48
C TRP A 109 5.01 -13.43 -2.06
N LYS A 110 5.02 -13.30 -3.39
CA LYS A 110 4.44 -12.17 -4.12
C LYS A 110 3.23 -12.62 -4.95
N SER A 111 2.13 -11.88 -4.87
CA SER A 111 1.00 -12.05 -5.79
C SER A 111 1.37 -11.59 -7.20
N PRO A 112 0.58 -11.92 -8.23
CA PRO A 112 0.60 -11.17 -9.46
C PRO A 112 0.29 -9.70 -9.21
N ARG A 113 0.88 -8.85 -10.04
CA ARG A 113 0.71 -7.40 -9.99
C ARG A 113 -0.63 -7.01 -10.58
N ILE A 114 -1.36 -6.13 -9.90
CA ILE A 114 -2.69 -5.67 -10.33
C ILE A 114 -2.59 -4.20 -10.73
N LYS A 115 -2.88 -3.88 -11.99
CA LYS A 115 -2.95 -2.49 -12.45
C LYS A 115 -4.24 -1.84 -11.93
N ILE A 116 -4.11 -0.73 -11.21
CA ILE A 116 -5.25 0.02 -10.67
C ILE A 116 -5.74 1.07 -11.67
N GLY A 117 -4.83 1.90 -12.16
CA GLY A 117 -5.17 2.99 -13.06
C GLY A 117 -4.05 4.02 -13.20
N THR A 118 -4.40 5.18 -13.73
CA THR A 118 -3.51 6.33 -13.81
C THR A 118 -4.09 7.45 -12.96
N ILE A 119 -3.27 8.02 -12.07
CA ILE A 119 -3.70 9.11 -11.19
C ILE A 119 -2.70 10.27 -11.21
N PRO A 120 -3.15 11.53 -11.09
CA PRO A 120 -2.28 12.66 -10.85
C PRO A 120 -1.81 12.68 -9.39
N ILE A 121 -0.52 12.95 -9.18
CA ILE A 121 0.08 13.21 -7.88
C ILE A 121 1.02 14.41 -7.99
N ASP A 122 0.76 15.43 -7.21
CA ASP A 122 1.70 16.46 -6.79
C ASP A 122 2.79 15.85 -5.90
N LEU A 123 3.99 15.82 -6.46
CA LEU A 123 5.16 15.26 -5.80
C LEU A 123 5.53 16.03 -4.51
N ASP A 124 5.10 17.30 -4.39
CA ASP A 124 5.32 18.11 -3.19
C ASP A 124 4.45 17.65 -1.99
N ILE A 125 3.40 16.86 -2.22
CA ILE A 125 2.52 16.31 -1.18
C ILE A 125 3.03 14.96 -0.67
N ILE A 126 3.59 14.14 -1.56
CA ILE A 126 3.94 12.74 -1.28
C ILE A 126 5.43 12.57 -0.91
N THR A 127 6.34 13.39 -1.43
CA THR A 127 7.77 13.26 -1.14
C THR A 127 8.22 14.15 0.02
N MET A 128 9.27 13.74 0.74
CA MET A 128 9.88 14.62 1.75
C MET A 128 10.34 15.94 1.10
N PRO A 129 10.18 17.08 1.80
CA PRO A 129 10.35 18.39 1.19
C PRO A 129 11.76 18.61 0.66
N GLN A 130 11.93 18.48 -0.65
CA GLN A 130 13.05 19.05 -1.40
C GLN A 130 12.78 20.53 -1.67
N LYS A 131 13.82 21.35 -1.81
CA LYS A 131 13.67 22.75 -2.22
C LYS A 131 13.29 22.78 -3.71
N GLY A 132 12.00 22.86 -4.02
CA GLY A 132 11.49 22.97 -5.38
C GLY A 132 9.96 22.93 -5.41
N ASN A 133 9.38 23.25 -6.57
CA ASN A 133 7.98 22.95 -6.88
C ASN A 133 8.05 21.82 -7.92
N LEU A 134 7.91 20.58 -7.46
CA LEU A 134 7.94 19.42 -8.34
C LEU A 134 6.62 19.36 -9.12
N GLY A 135 5.52 19.73 -8.48
CA GLY A 135 4.19 19.83 -9.06
C GLY A 135 3.56 18.50 -9.46
N SER A 136 2.36 18.59 -10.03
CA SER A 136 1.58 17.40 -10.41
C SER A 136 2.18 16.64 -11.59
N ARG A 137 2.22 15.31 -11.48
CA ARG A 137 2.63 14.36 -12.52
C ARG A 137 1.65 13.18 -12.57
N LEU A 138 1.60 12.49 -13.71
CA LEU A 138 0.76 11.31 -13.88
C LEU A 138 1.54 10.04 -13.54
N PHE A 139 0.93 9.19 -12.71
CA PHE A 139 1.48 7.92 -12.32
C PHE A 139 0.57 6.76 -12.74
N THR A 140 1.15 5.70 -13.29
CA THR A 140 0.47 4.41 -13.34
C THR A 140 0.64 3.69 -12.00
N VAL A 141 -0.48 3.34 -11.37
CA VAL A 141 -0.49 2.69 -10.05
C VAL A 141 -0.74 1.21 -10.19
N TYR A 142 0.06 0.42 -9.47
CA TYR A 142 -0.12 -1.01 -9.34
C TYR A 142 -0.18 -1.41 -7.87
N ALA A 143 -1.04 -2.37 -7.56
CA ALA A 143 -1.05 -3.04 -6.27
C ALA A 143 -0.32 -4.38 -6.38
N ASN A 144 0.63 -4.59 -5.47
CA ASN A 144 1.33 -5.85 -5.29
C ASN A 144 1.08 -6.33 -3.87
N PHE A 145 0.75 -7.60 -3.70
CA PHE A 145 0.48 -8.17 -2.38
C PHE A 145 1.59 -9.13 -2.02
N TRP A 146 1.92 -9.14 -0.75
CA TRP A 146 3.04 -9.90 -0.22
C TRP A 146 2.61 -10.65 1.02
N PHE A 147 3.15 -11.86 1.16
CA PHE A 147 3.02 -12.69 2.34
C PHE A 147 4.41 -13.00 2.84
N ALA A 148 4.62 -12.82 4.15
CA ALA A 148 5.83 -13.24 4.82
C ALA A 148 5.47 -14.02 6.09
N SER A 149 6.18 -15.11 6.38
CA SER A 149 6.01 -15.83 7.63
C SER A 149 6.67 -15.10 8.79
N ALA A 150 6.17 -15.34 10.01
CA ALA A 150 6.70 -14.73 11.23
C ALA A 150 8.24 -14.90 11.34
N GLY A 151 8.92 -13.83 11.71
CA GLY A 151 10.38 -13.76 11.83
C GLY A 151 11.13 -13.48 10.51
N SER A 152 10.44 -13.30 9.39
CA SER A 152 11.08 -13.05 8.10
C SER A 152 11.61 -11.62 7.98
N HIS A 153 12.85 -11.48 7.51
CA HIS A 153 13.46 -10.23 7.07
C HIS A 153 13.45 -10.18 5.54
N CYS A 154 12.67 -9.25 4.97
CA CYS A 154 12.41 -9.21 3.54
C CYS A 154 13.53 -8.57 2.69
N GLY A 155 14.74 -8.48 3.23
CA GLY A 155 15.94 -7.97 2.55
C GLY A 155 16.07 -6.45 2.62
N ILE A 156 17.25 -5.98 3.02
CA ILE A 156 17.61 -4.56 3.08
C ILE A 156 18.02 -4.08 1.68
N HIS A 157 17.29 -3.10 1.14
CA HIS A 157 17.50 -2.54 -0.19
C HIS A 157 17.17 -1.04 -0.23
N ASP A 158 17.63 -0.33 -1.27
CA ASP A 158 17.50 1.12 -1.44
C ASP A 158 17.19 1.54 -2.88
N LYS A 159 16.94 0.57 -3.78
CA LYS A 159 16.72 0.84 -5.21
C LYS A 159 15.29 0.52 -5.62
N HIS A 160 14.60 1.53 -6.11
CA HIS A 160 13.29 1.43 -6.75
C HIS A 160 13.22 2.41 -7.92
N ASP A 161 12.51 2.05 -8.98
CA ASP A 161 12.17 2.91 -10.12
C ASP A 161 10.74 3.48 -10.02
N PHE A 162 10.16 3.49 -8.81
CA PHE A 162 8.79 3.92 -8.50
C PHE A 162 8.67 4.48 -7.08
N LEU A 163 7.57 5.18 -6.79
CA LEU A 163 7.15 5.48 -5.41
C LEU A 163 6.48 4.26 -4.79
N GLU A 164 6.78 3.94 -3.54
CA GLU A 164 6.20 2.79 -2.83
C GLU A 164 5.52 3.22 -1.53
N ILE A 165 4.29 2.77 -1.34
CA ILE A 165 3.52 2.93 -0.09
C ILE A 165 3.01 1.57 0.36
N HIS A 166 3.27 1.22 1.62
CA HIS A 166 2.86 -0.05 2.20
C HIS A 166 1.61 0.10 3.05
N THR A 167 0.66 -0.83 2.90
CA THR A 167 -0.52 -0.94 3.75
C THR A 167 -0.63 -2.35 4.33
N GLN A 168 -0.68 -2.45 5.65
CA GLN A 168 -0.82 -3.73 6.34
C GLN A 168 -2.27 -4.24 6.25
N LEU A 169 -2.44 -5.50 5.86
CA LEU A 169 -3.76 -6.11 5.70
C LEU A 169 -4.04 -7.20 6.75
N TYR A 170 -3.00 -7.90 7.19
CA TYR A 170 -3.10 -8.96 8.18
C TYR A 170 -1.77 -9.13 8.93
N GLY A 171 -1.83 -9.46 10.23
CA GLY A 171 -0.62 -9.61 11.05
C GLY A 171 0.00 -8.28 11.46
N VAL A 172 1.12 -8.36 12.17
CA VAL A 172 1.92 -7.21 12.62
C VAL A 172 3.27 -7.26 11.94
N GLY A 173 3.61 -6.19 11.22
CA GLY A 173 4.91 -6.01 10.60
C GLY A 173 5.58 -4.73 11.02
N ILE A 174 6.84 -4.59 10.60
CA ILE A 174 7.66 -3.43 10.91
C ILE A 174 8.39 -3.02 9.64
N MET A 175 8.13 -1.80 9.17
CA MET A 175 9.03 -1.18 8.19
C MET A 175 10.23 -0.59 8.91
N GLN A 176 11.43 -0.99 8.49
CA GLN A 176 12.67 -0.58 9.12
C GLN A 176 13.49 0.25 8.12
N LYS A 177 14.01 1.40 8.56
CA LYS A 177 14.98 2.21 7.79
C LYS A 177 16.37 2.09 8.40
N PHE A 178 17.40 2.11 7.56
CA PHE A 178 18.79 1.90 7.93
C PHE A 178 19.69 2.99 7.33
N ARG A 179 20.81 3.27 8.00
CA ARG A 179 21.89 4.13 7.43
C ARG A 179 22.69 3.40 6.35
N SER A 180 22.72 2.06 6.40
CA SER A 180 23.49 1.22 5.49
C SER A 180 22.84 -0.16 5.38
N GLN A 181 23.28 -1.02 4.46
CA GLN A 181 22.78 -2.39 4.29
C GLN A 181 23.24 -3.34 5.42
N LYS A 182 22.97 -2.99 6.68
CA LYS A 182 23.39 -3.71 7.90
C LYS A 182 22.35 -3.59 9.01
N TYR A 183 22.02 -4.71 9.67
CA TYR A 183 21.02 -4.74 10.75
C TYR A 183 21.30 -3.81 11.93
N ASN A 184 22.56 -3.61 12.31
CA ASN A 184 22.91 -2.74 13.43
C ASN A 184 22.87 -1.23 13.07
N SER A 185 22.38 -0.88 11.88
CA SER A 185 22.30 0.50 11.39
C SER A 185 20.88 1.03 11.27
N ILE A 186 19.90 0.37 11.94
CA ILE A 186 18.51 0.84 12.05
C ILE A 186 18.47 2.26 12.62
N ILE A 187 17.64 3.11 12.02
CA ILE A 187 17.39 4.49 12.47
C ILE A 187 15.92 4.76 12.78
N GLU A 188 15.01 4.02 12.16
CA GLU A 188 13.58 4.23 12.30
C GLU A 188 12.86 2.89 12.13
N GLN A 189 11.77 2.72 12.87
CA GLN A 189 10.87 1.59 12.77
C GLN A 189 9.44 2.10 12.81
N ASP A 190 8.66 1.77 11.77
CA ASP A 190 7.23 2.03 11.71
C ASP A 190 6.48 0.71 11.92
N ILE A 191 5.73 0.61 13.02
CA ILE A 191 4.99 -0.61 13.38
C ILE A 191 3.64 -0.57 12.67
N LEU A 192 3.40 -1.59 11.86
CA LEU A 192 2.21 -1.69 11.02
C LEU A 192 1.28 -2.76 11.57
N ALA A 193 0.13 -2.32 12.09
CA ALA A 193 -1.02 -3.16 12.38
C ALA A 193 -2.00 -3.14 11.19
N PRO A 194 -2.91 -4.12 11.06
CA PRO A 194 -3.87 -4.14 9.96
C PRO A 194 -4.64 -2.81 9.85
N GLY A 195 -4.74 -2.29 8.62
CA GLY A 195 -5.35 -1.00 8.31
C GLY A 195 -4.46 0.21 8.54
N THR A 196 -3.17 0.00 8.85
CA THR A 196 -2.16 1.06 8.86
C THR A 196 -1.44 1.10 7.51
N THR A 197 -1.36 2.30 6.94
CA THR A 197 -0.45 2.62 5.84
C THR A 197 0.79 3.30 6.41
N THR A 198 1.97 3.03 5.84
CA THR A 198 3.21 3.75 6.18
C THR A 198 2.97 5.24 6.12
N SER A 199 3.34 5.94 7.19
CA SER A 199 2.99 7.35 7.39
C SER A 199 3.53 8.29 6.31
N GLU A 200 4.67 7.95 5.71
CA GLU A 200 5.35 8.70 4.66
C GLU A 200 6.02 7.73 3.68
N PRO A 201 6.01 8.00 2.37
CA PRO A 201 6.85 7.29 1.40
C PRO A 201 8.32 7.44 1.76
N PHE A 202 9.07 6.36 1.66
CA PHE A 202 10.47 6.33 2.09
C PHE A 202 11.42 6.90 1.04
N CYS A 203 11.07 8.00 0.37
CA CYS A 203 11.90 8.53 -0.68
C CYS A 203 11.85 10.05 -0.86
N SER A 204 12.87 10.54 -1.53
CA SER A 204 12.91 11.87 -2.11
C SER A 204 13.22 11.75 -3.60
N GLU A 205 12.59 12.57 -4.42
CA GLU A 205 13.01 12.71 -5.81
C GLU A 205 14.39 13.38 -5.85
N ILE A 206 15.32 12.82 -6.63
CA ILE A 206 16.69 13.36 -6.82
C ILE A 206 16.93 13.88 -8.24
N ALA A 207 16.13 13.41 -9.20
CA ALA A 207 15.99 13.91 -10.56
C ALA A 207 14.59 13.51 -11.06
N GLU A 208 14.11 14.10 -12.17
CA GLU A 208 12.78 13.80 -12.70
C GLU A 208 12.58 12.30 -12.94
N GLY A 209 11.66 11.69 -12.18
CA GLY A 209 11.37 10.24 -12.23
C GLY A 209 12.40 9.35 -11.54
N GLU A 210 13.39 9.92 -10.86
CA GLU A 210 14.41 9.18 -10.11
C GLU A 210 14.22 9.41 -8.59
N PHE A 211 13.91 8.32 -7.89
CA PHE A 211 13.64 8.34 -6.45
C PHE A 211 14.81 7.74 -5.68
N SER A 212 15.29 8.49 -4.68
CA SER A 212 16.28 8.01 -3.73
C SER A 212 15.58 7.49 -2.48
N TYR A 213 15.84 6.23 -2.13
CA TYR A 213 15.36 5.60 -0.91
C TYR A 213 16.52 5.41 0.08
N PRO A 214 16.29 5.52 1.39
CA PRO A 214 17.24 4.98 2.35
C PRO A 214 17.23 3.46 2.22
N PHE A 215 18.27 2.79 2.74
CA PHE A 215 18.19 1.35 2.96
C PHE A 215 16.97 1.06 3.85
N HIS A 216 16.12 0.14 3.43
CA HIS A 216 14.93 -0.25 4.17
C HIS A 216 14.59 -1.72 3.96
N GLN A 217 13.78 -2.27 4.86
CA GLN A 217 13.19 -3.61 4.71
C GLN A 217 11.85 -3.69 5.42
N TYR A 218 11.04 -4.67 5.03
CA TYR A 218 9.91 -5.15 5.83
C TYR A 218 10.38 -6.31 6.73
N PHE A 219 10.04 -6.23 8.01
CA PHE A 219 10.20 -7.33 8.97
C PHE A 219 8.82 -7.82 9.44
N ALA A 220 8.58 -9.13 9.35
CA ALA A 220 7.32 -9.74 9.74
C ALA A 220 7.41 -10.23 11.19
N GLU A 221 6.79 -9.53 12.15
CA GLU A 221 6.74 -9.98 13.55
C GLU A 221 5.82 -11.20 13.69
N THR A 222 4.70 -11.21 12.96
CA THR A 222 3.81 -12.36 12.80
C THR A 222 3.76 -12.80 11.34
N ASP A 223 3.00 -13.85 11.02
CA ASP A 223 2.58 -14.07 9.63
C ASP A 223 1.86 -12.81 9.15
N CYS A 224 2.32 -12.27 8.03
CA CYS A 224 1.89 -10.98 7.52
C CYS A 224 1.34 -11.10 6.11
N VAL A 225 0.32 -10.30 5.84
CA VAL A 225 -0.06 -9.91 4.47
C VAL A 225 -0.10 -8.40 4.40
N TRP A 226 0.58 -7.84 3.41
CA TRP A 226 0.53 -6.41 3.14
C TRP A 226 0.40 -6.15 1.64
N MET A 227 -0.01 -4.92 1.32
CA MET A 227 -0.08 -4.40 -0.04
C MET A 227 0.98 -3.32 -0.20
N ALA A 228 1.81 -3.45 -1.23
CA ALA A 228 2.68 -2.38 -1.73
C ALA A 228 1.97 -1.74 -2.94
N LEU A 229 1.67 -0.44 -2.81
CA LEU A 229 1.24 0.38 -3.92
C LEU A 229 2.48 0.99 -4.57
N GLU A 230 2.67 0.68 -5.85
CA GLU A 230 3.83 1.12 -6.61
C GLU A 230 3.36 2.11 -7.69
N TYR A 231 3.86 3.36 -7.64
CA TYR A 231 3.48 4.45 -8.54
C TYR A 231 4.62 4.71 -9.53
N PHE A 232 4.37 4.41 -10.81
CA PHE A 232 5.32 4.56 -11.90
C PHE A 232 5.04 5.84 -12.67
N LEU A 233 6.02 6.75 -12.73
CA LEU A 233 5.91 7.98 -13.50
C LEU A 233 5.68 7.67 -15.00
N ILE A 234 4.86 8.47 -15.67
CA ILE A 234 4.54 8.38 -17.11
C ILE A 234 5.26 9.47 -17.89
#